data_AF-A0A9Q0M5V1-F1
#
_entry.id   AF-A0A9Q0M5V1-F1
#
_cell.length_a   1.000
_cell.length_b   1.000
_cell.length_c   1.000
_cell.angle_alpha   90.00
_cell.angle_beta   90.00
_cell.angle_gamma   90.00
#
_symmetry.space_group_name_H-M   'P 1'
#
loop_
_entity.id
_entity.type
_entity.pdbx_description
1 polymer ?
#
loop_
_entity_poly.entity_id
_entity_poly.type
_entity_poly.pdbx_seq_one_letter_code
_entity_poly.pdbx_strand_id
1 'polypeptide(L)'
;MICKNMASKRVKNLLKSAVCANDASNEYNKCNINYIDLLLDVENSKDSKQKLIHVCCGYVEVFQCVRAKATSFPSCGPDEIEANVNFIRGFFDNANSLICGEYSADSDQCEKVRIIRKPNRHPSKRPESYFNPLVKVISNL
;
A
#
# COMPACT_ATOMS: atom_id res chain seq x y z
N MET A 1 18.40 -16.21 -7.85
CA MET A 1 18.09 -16.14 -9.30
C MET A 1 17.87 -14.67 -9.66
N ILE A 2 18.89 -14.01 -10.18
CA ILE A 2 18.86 -12.58 -10.52
C ILE A 2 18.28 -12.47 -11.95
N CYS A 3 17.21 -11.69 -12.10
CA CYS A 3 16.43 -11.37 -13.31
C CYS A 3 16.88 -12.06 -14.62
N LYS A 4 16.32 -13.24 -14.94
CA LYS A 4 16.61 -14.02 -16.17
C LYS A 4 16.35 -13.26 -17.49
N ASN A 5 15.69 -12.10 -17.46
CA ASN A 5 15.29 -11.38 -18.66
C ASN A 5 15.40 -9.84 -18.48
N MET A 6 16.62 -9.37 -18.22
CA MET A 6 16.91 -7.93 -18.04
C MET A 6 16.53 -7.08 -19.26
N ALA A 7 16.46 -7.67 -20.45
CA ALA A 7 16.08 -6.98 -21.68
C ALA A 7 14.57 -6.73 -21.80
N SER A 8 13.73 -7.36 -20.95
CA SER A 8 12.27 -7.22 -21.04
C SER A 8 11.82 -5.78 -20.80
N LYS A 9 10.77 -5.35 -21.51
CA LYS A 9 10.18 -4.01 -21.37
C LYS A 9 9.79 -3.72 -19.92
N ARG A 10 9.28 -4.72 -19.19
CA ARG A 10 8.88 -4.61 -17.79
C ARG A 10 10.07 -4.31 -16.87
N VAL A 11 11.19 -5.00 -17.03
CA VAL A 11 12.40 -4.74 -16.22
C VAL A 11 13.00 -3.38 -16.55
N LYS A 12 13.04 -3.00 -17.84
CA LYS A 12 13.52 -1.67 -18.25
C LYS A 12 12.67 -0.54 -17.67
N ASN A 13 11.34 -0.68 -17.71
CA ASN A 13 10.43 0.32 -17.14
C ASN A 13 10.59 0.43 -15.62
N LEU A 14 10.75 -0.70 -14.91
CA LEU A 14 11.01 -0.69 -13.47
C LEU A 14 12.35 -0.01 -13.13
N LEU A 15 13.41 -0.29 -13.87
CA LEU A 15 14.72 0.33 -13.65
C LEU A 15 14.67 1.84 -13.89
N LYS A 16 13.89 2.30 -14.88
CA LYS A 16 13.66 3.73 -15.11
C LYS A 16 12.86 4.36 -13.97
N SER A 17 11.83 3.69 -13.50
CA SER A 17 10.98 4.19 -12.40
C SER A 17 11.68 4.18 -11.05
N ALA A 18 12.77 3.42 -10.90
CA ALA A 18 13.56 3.34 -9.67
C ALA A 18 14.17 4.70 -9.24
N VAL A 19 14.51 5.58 -10.20
CA VAL A 19 15.00 6.94 -9.88
C VAL A 19 13.91 7.73 -9.16
N CYS A 20 12.71 7.77 -9.74
CA CYS A 20 11.53 8.36 -9.11
C CYS A 20 11.25 7.73 -7.73
N ALA A 21 11.31 6.40 -7.62
CA ALA A 21 11.03 5.70 -6.36
C ALA A 21 12.04 6.03 -5.27
N ASN A 22 13.32 6.19 -5.62
CA ASN A 22 14.36 6.57 -4.68
C ASN A 22 14.17 8.00 -4.18
N ASP A 23 13.88 8.95 -5.06
CA ASP A 23 13.65 10.35 -4.68
C ASP A 23 12.40 10.49 -3.79
N ALA A 24 11.32 9.78 -4.14
CA ALA A 24 10.06 9.82 -3.42
C ALA A 24 10.02 8.87 -2.19
N SER A 25 11.08 8.10 -1.93
CA SER A 25 11.09 7.01 -0.94
C SER A 25 10.65 7.42 0.47
N ASN A 26 11.09 8.60 0.93
CA ASN A 26 10.69 9.15 2.23
C ASN A 26 9.18 9.47 2.29
N GLU A 27 8.60 9.98 1.21
CA GLU A 27 7.16 10.25 1.15
C GLU A 27 6.34 8.96 1.00
N TYR A 28 6.84 7.97 0.26
CA TYR A 28 6.22 6.64 0.19
C TYR A 28 6.22 5.96 1.56
N ASN A 29 7.29 6.14 2.34
CA ASN A 29 7.33 5.62 3.70
C ASN A 29 6.23 6.23 4.59
N LYS A 30 5.85 7.50 4.39
CA LYS A 30 4.70 8.09 5.10
C LYS A 30 3.39 7.40 4.76
N CYS A 31 3.19 6.97 3.52
CA CYS A 31 2.03 6.16 3.13
C CYS A 31 2.01 4.82 3.87
N ASN A 32 3.15 4.15 3.98
CA ASN A 32 3.27 2.91 4.77
C ASN A 32 3.02 3.14 6.26
N ILE A 33 3.53 4.23 6.84
CA ILE A 33 3.29 4.59 8.24
C ILE A 33 1.79 4.79 8.50
N ASN A 34 1.10 5.51 7.61
CA ASN A 34 -0.35 5.70 7.74
C ASN A 34 -1.11 4.36 7.73
N TYR A 35 -0.68 3.42 6.90
CA TYR A 35 -1.27 2.08 6.85
C TYR A 35 -0.95 1.26 8.11
N ILE A 36 0.28 1.34 8.64
CA ILE A 36 0.65 0.73 9.93
C ILE A 36 -0.25 1.27 11.05
N ASP A 37 -0.42 2.59 11.13
CA ASP A 37 -1.23 3.23 12.16
C ASP A 37 -2.70 2.78 12.04
N LEU A 38 -3.24 2.65 10.82
CA LEU A 38 -4.56 2.07 10.57
C LEU A 38 -4.66 0.62 11.09
N LEU A 39 -3.69 -0.25 10.74
CA LEU A 39 -3.70 -1.65 11.16
C LEU A 39 -3.70 -1.79 12.69
N LEU A 40 -2.92 -0.96 13.39
CA LEU A 40 -2.88 -0.92 14.86
C LEU A 40 -4.19 -0.40 15.47
N ASP A 41 -4.89 0.50 14.78
CA ASP A 41 -6.17 1.03 15.23
C ASP A 41 -7.31 0.01 15.11
N VAL A 42 -7.29 -0.82 14.06
CA VAL A 42 -8.32 -1.81 13.78
C VAL A 42 -8.06 -3.18 14.41
N GLU A 43 -6.81 -3.50 14.79
CA GLU A 43 -6.42 -4.77 15.45
C GLU A 43 -7.36 -5.13 16.61
N ASN A 44 -7.71 -4.13 17.43
CA ASN A 44 -8.53 -4.30 18.63
C ASN A 44 -10.05 -4.16 18.38
N SER A 45 -10.49 -3.97 17.14
CA SER A 45 -11.91 -3.98 16.80
C SER A 45 -12.52 -5.35 17.14
N LYS A 46 -13.78 -5.38 17.56
CA LYS A 46 -14.52 -6.65 17.76
C LYS A 46 -15.26 -7.11 16.50
N ASP A 47 -15.38 -6.24 15.50
CA ASP A 47 -16.08 -6.52 14.26
C ASP A 47 -15.07 -6.93 13.17
N SER A 48 -15.01 -8.22 12.89
CA SER A 48 -14.12 -8.81 11.88
C SER A 48 -14.42 -8.33 10.46
N LYS A 49 -15.69 -8.06 10.12
CA LYS A 49 -16.03 -7.52 8.80
C LYS A 49 -15.45 -6.11 8.66
N GLN A 50 -15.58 -5.28 9.67
CA GLN A 50 -14.98 -3.94 9.67
C GLN A 50 -13.45 -3.99 9.62
N LYS A 51 -12.81 -4.92 10.34
CA LYS A 51 -11.36 -5.13 10.23
C LYS A 51 -10.95 -5.40 8.78
N LEU A 52 -11.61 -6.36 8.14
CA LEU A 52 -11.29 -6.75 6.77
C LEU A 52 -11.46 -5.58 5.80
N ILE A 53 -12.59 -4.87 5.89
CA ILE A 53 -12.87 -3.69 5.05
C ILE A 53 -11.78 -2.63 5.22
N HIS A 54 -11.40 -2.31 6.46
CA HIS A 54 -10.37 -1.30 6.72
C HIS A 54 -8.98 -1.74 6.26
N VAL A 55 -8.60 -3.00 6.46
CA VAL A 55 -7.33 -3.55 5.95
C VAL A 55 -7.28 -3.40 4.43
N CYS A 56 -8.32 -3.88 3.75
CA CYS A 56 -8.38 -3.90 2.30
C CYS A 56 -8.44 -2.51 1.67
N CYS A 57 -9.33 -1.65 2.16
CA CYS A 57 -9.44 -0.29 1.64
C CYS A 57 -8.27 0.61 2.07
N GLY A 58 -7.70 0.38 3.26
CA GLY A 58 -6.46 1.03 3.67
C GLY A 58 -5.29 0.68 2.76
N TYR A 59 -5.24 -0.55 2.25
CA TYR A 59 -4.25 -0.96 1.28
C TYR A 59 -4.43 -0.25 -0.07
N VAL A 60 -5.68 -0.06 -0.53
CA VAL A 60 -5.98 0.78 -1.71
C VAL A 60 -5.50 2.22 -1.53
N GLU A 61 -5.70 2.80 -0.34
CA GLU A 61 -5.21 4.15 -0.01
C GLU A 61 -3.67 4.26 -0.10
N VAL A 62 -2.91 3.19 0.18
CA VAL A 62 -1.44 3.22 0.04
C VAL A 62 -1.04 3.54 -1.40
N PHE A 63 -1.67 2.90 -2.39
CA PHE A 63 -1.36 3.15 -3.80
C PHE A 63 -1.73 4.57 -4.23
N GLN A 64 -2.90 5.05 -3.80
CA GLN A 64 -3.34 6.40 -4.07
C GLN A 64 -2.40 7.43 -3.44
N CYS A 65 -1.96 7.18 -2.20
CA CYS A 65 -0.98 8.00 -1.50
C CYS A 65 0.36 8.01 -2.24
N VAL A 66 0.91 6.85 -2.61
CA VAL A 66 2.17 6.76 -3.37
C VAL A 66 2.07 7.54 -4.68
N ARG A 67 0.99 7.35 -5.46
CA ARG A 67 0.75 8.08 -6.69
C ARG A 67 0.72 9.59 -6.45
N ALA A 68 -0.03 10.05 -5.44
CA ALA A 68 -0.15 11.47 -5.13
C ALA A 68 1.14 12.09 -4.58
N LYS A 69 1.97 11.33 -3.85
CA LYS A 69 3.26 11.81 -3.35
C LYS A 69 4.29 11.94 -4.45
N ALA A 70 4.29 11.01 -5.40
CA ALA A 70 5.25 11.00 -6.50
C ALA A 70 5.15 12.23 -7.41
N THR A 71 3.95 12.81 -7.59
CA THR A 71 3.76 14.00 -8.45
C THR A 71 4.49 15.25 -7.97
N SER A 72 4.95 15.27 -6.71
CA SER A 72 5.75 16.38 -6.16
C SER A 72 7.23 16.32 -6.56
N PHE A 73 7.68 15.24 -7.21
CA PHE A 73 9.09 14.99 -7.52
C PHE A 73 9.35 15.17 -9.01
N PRO A 74 10.33 16.01 -9.41
CA PRO A 74 10.63 16.26 -10.82
C PRO A 74 11.06 15.02 -11.61
N SER A 75 11.65 14.02 -10.93
CA SER A 75 12.07 12.75 -11.52
C SER A 75 10.91 11.76 -11.77
N CYS A 76 9.70 12.09 -11.34
CA CYS A 76 8.51 11.25 -11.44
C CYS A 76 7.57 11.75 -12.54
N GLY A 77 7.79 11.32 -13.77
CA GLY A 77 6.81 11.48 -14.85
C GLY A 77 5.63 10.51 -14.71
N PRO A 78 4.52 10.74 -15.45
CA PRO A 78 3.34 9.87 -15.38
C PRO A 78 3.64 8.39 -15.62
N ASP A 79 4.53 8.09 -16.57
CA ASP A 79 4.93 6.71 -16.90
C ASP A 79 5.75 6.05 -15.78
N GLU A 80 6.65 6.80 -15.13
CA GLU A 80 7.44 6.31 -14.00
C GLU A 80 6.56 6.06 -12.78
N ILE A 81 5.59 6.94 -12.52
CA ILE A 81 4.62 6.79 -11.43
C ILE A 81 3.80 5.52 -11.65
N GLU A 82 3.23 5.33 -12.85
CA GLU A 82 2.44 4.15 -13.16
C GLU A 82 3.30 2.87 -13.16
N ALA A 83 4.54 2.91 -13.64
CA ALA A 83 5.45 1.77 -13.57
C ALA A 83 5.74 1.36 -12.11
N ASN A 84 5.96 2.33 -11.22
CA ASN A 84 6.17 2.08 -9.79
C ASN A 84 4.92 1.53 -9.11
N VAL A 85 3.76 2.16 -9.32
CA VAL A 85 2.49 1.70 -8.74
C VAL A 85 2.17 0.29 -9.23
N ASN A 86 2.31 0.00 -10.53
CA ASN A 86 2.07 -1.33 -11.08
C ASN A 86 3.06 -2.39 -10.59
N PHE A 87 4.31 -2.00 -10.28
CA PHE A 87 5.26 -2.90 -9.66
C PHE A 87 4.83 -3.30 -8.24
N ILE A 88 4.48 -2.31 -7.40
CA ILE A 88 4.00 -2.57 -6.03
C ILE A 88 2.71 -3.39 -6.11
N ARG A 89 1.77 -2.99 -6.96
CA ARG A 89 0.50 -3.67 -7.18
C ARG A 89 0.69 -5.14 -7.58
N GLY A 90 1.55 -5.40 -8.57
CA GLY A 90 1.86 -6.76 -9.00
C GLY A 90 2.53 -7.66 -7.94
N PHE A 91 3.13 -7.09 -6.89
CA PHE A 91 3.70 -7.87 -5.79
C PHE A 91 2.64 -8.31 -4.78
N PHE A 92 1.59 -7.51 -4.58
CA PHE A 92 0.61 -7.72 -3.51
C PHE A 92 -0.80 -8.06 -3.99
N ASP A 93 -1.13 -7.86 -5.27
CA ASP A 93 -2.45 -8.11 -5.84
C ASP A 93 -2.96 -9.53 -5.62
N ASN A 94 -2.09 -10.53 -5.74
CA ASN A 94 -2.48 -11.92 -5.49
C ASN A 94 -2.89 -12.14 -4.02
N ALA A 95 -2.20 -11.52 -3.07
CA ALA A 95 -2.56 -11.62 -1.66
C ALA A 95 -3.85 -10.84 -1.35
N ASN A 96 -4.01 -9.66 -1.93
CA ASN A 96 -5.22 -8.84 -1.71
C ASN A 96 -6.45 -9.43 -2.37
N SER A 97 -6.36 -9.89 -3.62
CA SER A 97 -7.50 -10.51 -4.32
C SER A 97 -8.05 -11.73 -3.59
N LEU A 98 -7.19 -12.51 -2.93
CA LEU A 98 -7.61 -13.66 -2.12
C LEU A 98 -8.42 -13.28 -0.88
N ILE A 99 -8.09 -12.16 -0.23
CA ILE A 99 -8.60 -11.82 1.10
C ILE A 99 -9.68 -10.73 1.02
N CYS A 100 -9.56 -9.79 0.08
CA CYS A 100 -10.33 -8.56 0.05
C CYS A 100 -11.61 -8.62 -0.80
N GLY A 101 -11.73 -9.60 -1.71
CA GLY A 101 -12.93 -9.78 -2.53
C GLY A 101 -13.36 -8.49 -3.23
N GLU A 102 -14.54 -7.97 -2.87
CA GLU A 102 -15.11 -6.74 -3.43
C GLU A 102 -14.45 -5.44 -2.94
N TYR A 103 -13.60 -5.47 -1.91
CA TYR A 103 -12.90 -4.29 -1.37
C TYR A 103 -11.51 -4.13 -1.99
N SER A 104 -11.46 -3.95 -3.30
CA SER A 104 -10.22 -3.86 -4.08
C SER A 104 -10.08 -2.53 -4.81
N ALA A 105 -8.88 -2.28 -5.36
CA ALA A 105 -8.60 -1.08 -6.15
C ALA A 105 -9.40 -1.01 -7.47
N ASP A 106 -9.96 -2.12 -7.93
CA ASP A 106 -10.75 -2.20 -9.16
C ASP A 106 -12.27 -2.04 -8.88
N SER A 107 -12.66 -1.75 -7.63
CA SER A 107 -14.05 -1.57 -7.19
C SER A 107 -14.30 -0.16 -6.64
N ASP A 108 -15.57 0.25 -6.64
CA ASP A 108 -16.03 1.50 -6.00
C ASP A 108 -16.31 1.35 -4.50
N GLN A 109 -16.11 0.16 -3.93
CA GLN A 109 -16.51 -0.13 -2.55
C GLN A 109 -15.69 0.68 -1.55
N CYS A 110 -14.39 0.83 -1.79
CA CYS A 110 -13.52 1.58 -0.89
C CYS A 110 -13.76 3.09 -0.91
N GLU A 111 -14.39 3.63 -1.95
CA GLU A 111 -14.78 5.06 -1.99
C GLU A 111 -15.91 5.38 -1.00
N LYS A 112 -16.70 4.36 -0.63
CA LYS A 112 -17.85 4.47 0.29
C LYS A 112 -17.44 4.27 1.75
N VAL A 113 -16.21 3.83 2.00
CA VAL A 113 -15.72 3.48 3.34
C VAL A 113 -15.06 4.70 3.98
N ARG A 114 -15.55 5.09 5.16
CA ARG A 114 -14.85 6.05 6.00
C ARG A 114 -13.77 5.31 6.81
N ILE A 115 -12.51 5.45 6.39
CA ILE A 115 -11.37 4.86 7.12
C ILE A 115 -11.27 5.49 8.51
N ILE A 116 -11.32 4.65 9.53
CA ILE A 116 -11.16 5.08 10.91
C ILE A 116 -9.67 5.31 11.15
N ARG A 117 -9.30 6.55 11.43
CA ARG A 117 -7.97 6.91 11.93
C ARG A 117 -8.17 7.54 13.30
N LYS A 118 -7.55 7.00 14.36
CA LYS A 118 -7.57 7.66 15.66
C LYS A 118 -6.56 8.80 15.63
N PRO A 119 -7.00 10.07 15.71
CA PRO A 119 -6.17 11.22 15.33
C PRO A 119 -4.94 11.46 16.21
N ASN A 120 -4.66 10.66 17.25
CA ASN A 120 -3.55 10.89 18.18
C ASN A 120 -2.85 9.61 18.68
N ARG A 121 -3.02 8.46 18.01
CA ARG A 121 -2.22 7.27 18.33
C ARG A 121 -0.90 7.34 17.58
N HIS A 122 0.09 7.97 18.20
CA HIS A 122 1.48 7.70 17.85
C HIS A 122 1.97 6.59 18.77
N PRO A 123 2.01 5.33 18.30
CA PRO A 123 2.60 4.27 19.11
C PRO A 123 4.03 4.68 19.47
N SER A 124 4.42 4.47 20.72
CA SER A 124 5.76 4.80 21.23
C SER A 124 6.88 4.13 20.41
N LYS A 125 6.55 3.02 19.74
CA LYS A 125 7.37 2.37 18.73
C LYS A 125 6.49 1.79 17.62
N ARG A 126 6.67 2.25 16.38
CA ARG A 126 6.05 1.65 15.20
C ARG A 126 6.83 0.40 14.77
N PRO A 127 6.15 -0.66 14.30
CA PRO A 127 6.80 -1.72 13.54
C PRO A 127 7.51 -1.14 12.31
N GLU A 128 8.63 -1.73 11.91
CA GLU A 128 9.36 -1.34 10.69
C GLU A 128 8.62 -1.73 9.40
N SER A 129 7.71 -2.70 9.49
CA SER A 129 6.92 -3.20 8.37
C SER A 129 5.46 -3.36 8.78
N TYR A 130 4.55 -3.05 7.85
CA TYR A 130 3.12 -3.30 8.02
C TYR A 130 2.76 -4.79 8.01
N PHE A 131 3.67 -5.68 7.59
CA PHE A 131 3.37 -7.10 7.48
C PHE A 131 3.01 -7.74 8.83
N ASN A 132 3.73 -7.38 9.90
CA ASN A 132 3.45 -7.89 11.24
C ASN A 132 2.05 -7.50 11.75
N PRO A 133 1.65 -6.21 11.79
CA PRO A 133 0.31 -5.85 12.21
C PRO A 133 -0.76 -6.38 11.23
N LEU A 134 -0.47 -6.48 9.93
CA LEU A 134 -1.39 -7.05 8.95
C LEU A 134 -1.72 -8.52 9.26
N VAL A 135 -0.70 -9.35 9.47
CA VAL A 135 -0.88 -10.77 9.83
C VAL A 135 -1.68 -10.89 11.13
N LYS A 136 -1.38 -10.07 12.15
CA LYS A 136 -2.16 -10.08 13.41
C LYS A 136 -3.63 -9.74 13.20
N VAL A 137 -3.95 -8.75 12.36
CA VAL A 137 -5.35 -8.43 12.05
C VAL A 137 -6.01 -9.61 11.36
N ILE A 138 -5.37 -10.18 10.32
CA ILE A 138 -5.91 -11.28 9.53
C ILE A 138 -6.10 -12.57 10.35
N SER A 139 -5.15 -12.90 11.23
CA SER A 139 -5.25 -14.08 12.11
C SER A 139 -6.35 -13.97 13.17
N ASN A 140 -6.90 -12.78 13.37
CA ASN A 140 -7.98 -12.50 14.33
C ASN A 140 -9.24 -11.94 13.63
N LEU A 141 -9.44 -12.32 12.36
CA LEU A 141 -10.71 -12.17 11.63
C LEU A 141 -11.69 -13.28 12.04
#